data_AF-A0A4Q7S8Z2-F1
#
_entry.id   AF-A0A4Q7S8Z2-F1
#
_cell.length_a   1.000
_cell.length_b   1.000
_cell.length_c   1.000
_cell.angle_alpha   90.00
_cell.angle_beta   90.00
_cell.angle_gamma   90.00
#
_symmetry.space_group_name_H-M   'P 1'
#
loop_
_entity.id
_entity.type
_entity.pdbx_description
1 polymer ?
#
loop_
_entity_poly.entity_id
_entity_poly.type
_entity_poly.pdbx_seq_one_letter_code
_entity_poly.pdbx_strand_id
1 'polypeptide(L)'
;MTLNIEIEAFPRCINLIRTGRSEFSYHHFTRGSAHTFLTHDDEFGGRNIRLLTNDVDLLESLAISKFGPPPPWVIWYDLGPVPYNQGDPDFWSAYIWAPYWKSLSAEERDIFLERWRDRTRSYIAEAEWEEWVFKVQMEASGGDPESR
;
A
#
# COMPACT_ATOMS: atom_id res chain seq x y z
N MET A 1 5.63 13.74 -1.69
CA MET A 1 5.13 12.40 -2.10
C MET A 1 4.06 11.93 -1.14
N THR A 2 3.20 11.03 -1.59
CA THR A 2 2.20 10.34 -0.75
C THR A 2 2.53 8.86 -0.71
N LEU A 3 2.43 8.25 0.48
CA LEU A 3 2.56 6.81 0.68
C LEU A 3 1.26 6.30 1.29
N ASN A 4 0.59 5.38 0.60
CA ASN A 4 -0.55 4.66 1.15
C ASN A 4 -0.04 3.36 1.75
N ILE A 5 -0.21 3.17 3.05
CA ILE A 5 0.41 2.05 3.76
C ILE A 5 -0.58 1.26 4.62
N GLU A 6 -0.33 -0.02 4.83
CA GLU A 6 -0.98 -0.81 5.89
C GLU A 6 -0.87 -0.09 7.25
N ILE A 7 -1.93 -0.10 8.07
CA ILE A 7 -1.90 0.49 9.43
C ILE A 7 -0.72 -0.07 10.25
N GLU A 8 -0.49 -1.37 10.18
CA GLU A 8 0.61 -2.04 10.90
C GLU A 8 2.00 -1.68 10.37
N ALA A 9 2.11 -1.17 9.15
CA ALA A 9 3.37 -0.70 8.59
C ALA A 9 3.74 0.70 9.10
N PHE A 10 2.81 1.44 9.70
CA PHE A 10 3.03 2.82 10.12
C PHE A 10 4.21 3.00 11.07
N PRO A 11 4.37 2.22 12.16
CA PRO A 11 5.52 2.37 13.04
C PRO A 11 6.86 2.15 12.31
N ARG A 12 6.92 1.19 11.37
CA ARG A 12 8.13 0.94 10.56
C ARG A 12 8.43 2.11 9.62
N CYS A 13 7.40 2.66 8.97
CA CYS A 13 7.55 3.81 8.09
C CYS A 13 8.02 5.06 8.85
N ILE A 14 7.42 5.36 10.00
CA ILE A 14 7.85 6.46 10.87
C ILE A 14 9.27 6.28 11.36
N ASN A 15 9.64 5.07 11.81
CA ASN A 15 11.00 4.80 12.25
C ASN A 15 12.02 4.97 11.12
N LEU A 16 11.67 4.58 9.89
CA LEU A 16 12.53 4.83 8.73
C LEU A 16 12.71 6.33 8.46
N ILE A 17 11.62 7.11 8.53
CA ILE A 17 11.67 8.57 8.41
C ILE A 17 12.55 9.18 9.50
N ARG A 18 12.49 8.69 10.73
CA ARG A 18 13.27 9.22 11.87
C ARG A 18 14.73 8.79 11.85
N THR A 19 15.06 7.64 11.27
CA THR A 19 16.42 7.08 11.29
C THR A 19 17.43 8.07 10.72
N GLY A 20 18.44 8.43 11.54
CA GLY A 20 19.50 9.37 11.14
C GLY A 20 19.07 10.82 11.03
N ARG A 21 17.88 11.19 11.54
CA ARG A 21 17.37 12.56 11.56
C ARG A 21 17.05 13.03 12.99
N SER A 22 17.29 14.30 13.24
CA SER A 22 16.87 14.97 14.48
C SER A 22 15.49 15.60 14.28
N GLU A 23 14.65 15.52 15.30
CA GLU A 23 13.36 16.22 15.31
C GLU A 23 13.58 17.69 15.68
N PHE A 24 13.33 18.60 14.72
CA PHE A 24 13.49 20.04 14.92
C PHE A 24 12.21 20.66 15.51
N SER A 25 11.06 20.23 15.01
CA SER A 25 9.74 20.55 15.55
C SER A 25 8.77 19.40 15.25
N TYR A 26 7.53 19.50 15.74
CA TYR A 26 6.54 18.45 15.52
C TYR A 26 6.38 18.15 14.03
N HIS A 27 6.60 16.88 13.66
CA HIS A 27 6.60 16.39 12.28
C HIS A 27 7.63 17.05 11.33
N HIS A 28 8.66 17.68 11.86
CA HIS A 28 9.76 18.26 11.09
C HIS A 28 11.09 17.66 11.51
N PHE A 29 11.71 16.93 10.58
CA PHE A 29 12.96 16.22 10.78
C PHE A 29 14.08 16.80 9.93
N THR A 30 15.31 16.80 10.46
CA THR A 30 16.48 17.33 9.77
C THR A 30 17.67 16.37 9.77
N ARG A 31 18.46 16.41 8.70
CA ARG A 31 19.75 15.72 8.57
C ARG A 31 20.68 16.59 7.73
N GLY A 32 21.66 17.22 8.38
CA GLY A 32 22.46 18.26 7.73
C GLY A 32 21.57 19.42 7.26
N SER A 33 21.63 19.76 5.97
CA SER A 33 20.76 20.77 5.33
C SER A 33 19.45 20.19 4.79
N ALA A 34 19.23 18.88 4.91
CA ALA A 34 18.01 18.25 4.46
C ALA A 34 16.89 18.42 5.50
N HIS A 35 15.69 18.72 5.02
CA HIS A 35 14.48 18.91 5.78
C HIS A 35 13.41 17.93 5.29
N THR A 36 12.67 17.37 6.23
CA THR A 36 11.56 16.46 5.98
C THR A 36 10.37 16.90 6.83
N PHE A 37 9.26 17.23 6.18
CA PHE A 37 7.99 17.52 6.81
C PHE A 37 7.03 16.36 6.57
N LEU A 38 6.29 16.01 7.61
CA LEU A 38 5.39 14.87 7.64
C LEU A 38 3.98 15.31 8.04
N THR A 39 2.97 14.73 7.41
CA THR A 39 1.63 14.66 7.97
C THR A 39 0.99 13.34 7.58
N HIS A 40 -0.02 12.90 8.32
CA HIS A 40 -0.73 11.68 8.02
C HIS A 40 -2.19 11.74 8.46
N ASP A 41 -3.00 10.88 7.84
CA ASP A 41 -4.41 10.64 8.12
C ASP A 41 -4.75 9.18 7.82
N ASP A 42 -5.89 8.73 8.34
CA ASP A 42 -6.39 7.36 8.15
C ASP A 42 -7.50 7.39 7.09
N GLU A 43 -7.33 6.59 6.03
CA GLU A 43 -8.27 6.47 4.91
C GLU A 43 -8.17 5.06 4.33
N PHE A 44 -9.29 4.53 3.81
CA PHE A 44 -9.37 3.20 3.19
C PHE A 44 -8.70 2.09 4.02
N GLY A 45 -8.95 2.06 5.34
CA GLY A 45 -8.39 1.07 6.28
C GLY A 45 -6.86 1.05 6.37
N GLY A 46 -6.19 2.03 5.78
CA GLY A 46 -4.74 2.23 5.81
C GLY A 46 -4.37 3.56 6.46
N ARG A 47 -3.10 3.94 6.30
CA ARG A 47 -2.61 5.26 6.65
C ARG A 47 -1.98 5.93 5.44
N ASN A 48 -2.39 7.16 5.21
CA ASN A 48 -1.87 8.01 4.14
C ASN A 48 -0.82 8.93 4.73
N ILE A 49 0.43 8.77 4.29
CA ILE A 49 1.55 9.60 4.71
C ILE A 49 1.87 10.60 3.61
N ARG A 50 1.84 11.89 3.95
CA ARG A 50 2.22 12.98 3.06
C ARG A 50 3.56 13.54 3.52
N LEU A 51 4.56 13.44 2.64
CA LEU A 51 5.94 13.81 2.91
C LEU A 51 6.39 14.92 1.97
N LEU A 52 6.92 16.00 2.53
CA LEU A 52 7.65 17.04 1.80
C LEU A 52 9.11 17.00 2.25
N THR A 53 10.01 16.60 1.36
CA THR A 53 11.43 16.43 1.71
C THR A 53 12.35 16.75 0.55
N ASN A 54 13.54 17.26 0.87
CA ASN A 54 14.69 17.35 -0.04
C ASN A 54 15.79 16.33 0.29
N ASP A 55 15.52 15.38 1.19
CA ASP A 55 16.42 14.31 1.60
C ASP A 55 16.37 13.15 0.59
N VAL A 56 17.31 13.09 -0.35
CA VAL A 56 17.35 12.05 -1.39
C VAL A 56 17.53 10.65 -0.81
N ASP A 57 18.41 10.49 0.19
CA ASP A 57 18.65 9.19 0.84
C ASP A 57 17.38 8.67 1.53
N LEU A 58 16.52 9.56 2.04
CA LEU A 58 15.20 9.18 2.55
C LEU A 58 14.30 8.63 1.44
N LEU A 59 14.26 9.31 0.29
CA LEU A 59 13.43 8.90 -0.83
C LEU A 59 13.84 7.52 -1.35
N GLU A 60 15.14 7.25 -1.46
CA GLU A 60 15.67 5.94 -1.84
C GLU A 60 15.30 4.87 -0.83
N SER A 61 15.49 5.15 0.46
CA SER A 61 15.13 4.22 1.55
C SER A 61 13.64 3.87 1.54
N LEU A 62 12.78 4.86 1.30
CA LEU A 62 11.33 4.67 1.20
C LEU A 62 10.94 3.84 -0.04
N ALA A 63 11.58 4.11 -1.18
CA ALA A 63 11.36 3.34 -2.41
C ALA A 63 11.77 1.87 -2.25
N ILE A 64 12.91 1.60 -1.61
CA ILE A 64 13.39 0.24 -1.33
C ILE A 64 12.45 -0.49 -0.36
N SER A 65 11.88 0.22 0.62
CA SER A 65 11.02 -0.38 1.64
C SER A 65 9.66 -0.87 1.10
N LYS A 66 9.26 -0.42 -0.09
CA LYS A 66 8.03 -0.83 -0.80
C LYS A 66 6.80 -0.92 0.10
N PHE A 67 6.61 0.10 0.95
CA PHE A 67 5.38 0.19 1.73
C PHE A 67 4.18 0.24 0.78
N GLY A 68 3.15 -0.54 1.09
CA GLY A 68 1.96 -0.68 0.26
C GLY A 68 0.68 -0.56 1.06
N PRO A 69 -0.43 -0.23 0.39
CA PRO A 69 -1.74 -0.14 1.02
C PRO A 69 -2.20 -1.53 1.50
N PRO A 70 -3.20 -1.60 2.39
CA PRO A 70 -3.91 -2.84 2.65
C PRO A 70 -4.47 -3.44 1.34
N PRO A 71 -4.56 -4.76 1.17
CA PRO A 71 -5.09 -5.35 -0.06
C PRO A 71 -6.63 -5.25 -0.16
N PRO A 72 -7.20 -5.46 -1.37
CA PRO A 72 -8.64 -5.30 -1.59
C PRO A 72 -9.51 -6.22 -0.73
N TRP A 73 -9.07 -7.46 -0.46
CA TRP A 73 -9.79 -8.40 0.41
C TRP A 73 -9.79 -8.00 1.90
N VAL A 74 -9.05 -6.95 2.28
CA VAL A 74 -9.12 -6.36 3.63
C VAL A 74 -10.03 -5.14 3.64
N ILE A 75 -9.95 -4.28 2.62
CA ILE A 75 -10.70 -3.02 2.58
C ILE A 75 -12.15 -3.23 2.12
N TRP A 76 -12.36 -4.16 1.21
CA TRP A 76 -13.62 -4.42 0.53
C TRP A 76 -14.11 -5.85 0.77
N TYR A 77 -13.79 -6.41 1.95
CA TYR A 77 -14.17 -7.77 2.30
C TYR A 77 -15.69 -7.99 2.23
N ASP A 78 -16.47 -7.01 2.67
CA ASP A 78 -17.94 -7.02 2.64
C ASP A 78 -18.53 -6.95 1.23
N LEU A 79 -17.78 -6.41 0.27
CA LEU A 79 -18.16 -6.34 -1.15
C LEU A 79 -17.75 -7.61 -1.93
N GLY A 80 -16.80 -8.39 -1.40
CA GLY A 80 -16.25 -9.56 -2.06
C GLY A 80 -15.43 -9.22 -3.32
N PRO A 81 -14.98 -10.25 -4.06
CA PRO A 81 -14.12 -10.08 -5.25
C PRO A 81 -14.85 -9.51 -6.48
N VAL A 82 -16.08 -8.99 -6.33
CA VAL A 82 -16.89 -8.44 -7.43
C VAL A 82 -16.24 -7.18 -8.01
N PRO A 83 -16.29 -6.95 -9.34
CA PRO A 83 -15.76 -5.73 -9.95
C PRO A 83 -16.43 -4.47 -9.40
N TYR A 84 -15.60 -3.50 -9.01
CA TYR A 84 -16.04 -2.18 -8.57
C TYR A 84 -16.19 -1.28 -9.78
N ASN A 85 -17.30 -0.56 -9.87
CA ASN A 85 -17.53 0.31 -11.03
C ASN A 85 -17.72 1.78 -10.67
N GLN A 86 -17.86 2.14 -9.38
CA GLN A 86 -18.11 3.52 -8.96
C GLN A 86 -17.61 3.81 -7.54
N GLY A 87 -17.26 5.07 -7.29
CA GLY A 87 -17.00 5.62 -5.96
C GLY A 87 -15.64 5.25 -5.38
N ASP A 88 -15.60 5.16 -4.05
CA ASP A 88 -14.38 4.91 -3.26
C ASP A 88 -13.65 3.61 -3.64
N PRO A 89 -14.31 2.46 -3.89
CA PRO A 89 -13.61 1.24 -4.28
C PRO A 89 -12.93 1.32 -5.65
N ASP A 90 -13.56 1.98 -6.62
CA ASP A 90 -13.00 2.18 -7.96
C ASP A 90 -11.82 3.16 -7.90
N PHE A 91 -11.98 4.29 -7.20
CA PHE A 91 -10.88 5.23 -6.96
C PHE A 91 -9.69 4.56 -6.28
N TRP A 92 -9.94 3.82 -5.20
CA TRP A 92 -8.90 3.13 -4.45
C TRP A 92 -8.18 2.08 -5.32
N SER A 93 -8.93 1.29 -6.08
CA SER A 93 -8.35 0.31 -7.00
C SER A 93 -7.45 0.97 -8.04
N ALA A 94 -7.95 2.00 -8.72
CA ALA A 94 -7.27 2.65 -9.83
C ALA A 94 -6.05 3.48 -9.41
N TYR A 95 -6.14 4.23 -8.30
CA TYR A 95 -5.15 5.25 -7.93
C TYR A 95 -4.24 4.84 -6.77
N ILE A 96 -4.61 3.82 -5.99
CA ILE A 96 -3.83 3.39 -4.81
C ILE A 96 -3.31 1.98 -5.00
N TRP A 97 -4.20 1.02 -5.24
CA TRP A 97 -3.83 -0.39 -5.35
C TRP A 97 -3.07 -0.72 -6.63
N ALA A 98 -3.64 -0.40 -7.79
CA ALA A 98 -3.06 -0.79 -9.07
C ALA A 98 -1.63 -0.25 -9.28
N PRO A 99 -1.30 1.03 -8.94
CA PRO A 99 0.08 1.51 -9.03
C PRO A 99 1.04 0.74 -8.13
N TYR A 100 0.64 0.45 -6.88
CA TYR A 100 1.44 -0.33 -5.95
C TYR A 100 1.66 -1.75 -6.48
N TRP A 101 0.59 -2.45 -6.83
CA TRP A 101 0.64 -3.83 -7.28
C TRP A 101 1.48 -4.00 -8.55
N LYS A 102 1.36 -3.05 -9.50
CA LYS A 102 2.17 -3.01 -10.72
C LYS A 102 3.65 -2.70 -10.45
N SER A 103 3.98 -1.99 -9.37
CA SER A 103 5.37 -1.70 -8.98
C SER A 103 6.13 -2.90 -8.42
N LEU A 104 5.42 -3.94 -7.99
CA LEU A 104 6.01 -5.19 -7.50
C LEU A 104 6.48 -6.09 -8.66
N SER A 105 7.60 -6.78 -8.47
CA SER A 105 8.05 -7.89 -9.33
C SER A 105 7.14 -9.12 -9.18
N ALA A 106 7.29 -10.11 -10.05
CA ALA A 106 6.52 -11.36 -9.94
C ALA A 106 6.78 -12.06 -8.59
N GLU A 107 8.05 -12.15 -8.19
CA GLU A 107 8.46 -12.76 -6.93
C GLU A 107 7.91 -12.01 -5.71
N GLU A 108 7.91 -10.67 -5.76
CA GLU A 108 7.35 -9.84 -4.70
C GLU A 108 5.83 -10.00 -4.58
N ARG A 109 5.13 -10.16 -5.71
CA ARG A 109 3.69 -10.45 -5.73
C ARG A 109 3.40 -11.83 -5.13
N ASP A 110 4.19 -12.84 -5.46
CA ASP A 110 4.03 -14.19 -4.90
C ASP A 110 4.23 -14.19 -3.38
N ILE A 111 5.30 -13.56 -2.88
CA ILE A 111 5.55 -13.41 -1.44
C ILE A 111 4.43 -12.63 -0.76
N PHE A 112 3.92 -11.57 -1.40
CA PHE A 112 2.80 -10.79 -0.88
C PHE A 112 1.55 -11.65 -0.72
N LEU A 113 1.19 -12.43 -1.75
CA LEU A 113 0.03 -13.31 -1.72
C LEU A 113 0.17 -14.41 -0.68
N GLU A 114 1.33 -15.06 -0.57
CA GLU A 114 1.58 -16.09 0.44
C GLU A 114 1.43 -15.53 1.86
N ARG A 115 2.06 -14.39 2.15
CA ARG A 115 1.94 -13.71 3.45
C ARG A 115 0.49 -13.37 3.77
N TRP A 116 -0.28 -12.92 2.79
CA TRP A 116 -1.68 -12.56 3.01
C TRP A 116 -2.59 -13.78 3.13
N ARG A 117 -2.34 -14.87 2.39
CA ARG A 117 -3.07 -16.13 2.57
C ARG A 117 -2.96 -16.61 4.01
N ASP A 118 -1.75 -16.58 4.57
CA ASP A 118 -1.53 -17.00 5.96
C ASP A 118 -2.27 -16.11 6.95
N ARG A 119 -2.33 -14.80 6.71
CA ARG A 119 -3.06 -13.84 7.55
C ARG A 119 -4.57 -13.98 7.47
N THR A 120 -5.09 -14.33 6.30
CA THR A 120 -6.54 -14.35 6.03
C THR A 120 -7.16 -15.73 6.16
N ARG A 121 -6.35 -16.78 6.32
CA ARG A 121 -6.79 -18.19 6.39
C ARG A 121 -7.91 -18.46 7.40
N SER A 122 -7.99 -17.69 8.48
CA SER A 122 -9.01 -17.87 9.52
C SER A 122 -10.38 -17.30 9.17
N TYR A 123 -10.47 -16.41 8.17
CA TYR A 123 -11.72 -15.71 7.82
C TYR A 123 -12.04 -15.67 6.33
N ILE A 124 -11.10 -16.02 5.44
CA ILE A 124 -11.34 -16.16 3.99
C ILE A 124 -11.21 -17.63 3.59
N ALA A 125 -12.31 -18.20 3.11
CA ALA A 125 -12.35 -19.57 2.58
C ALA A 125 -11.46 -19.72 1.34
N GLU A 126 -11.01 -20.94 1.04
CA GLU A 126 -10.08 -21.17 -0.08
C GLU A 126 -10.66 -20.72 -1.43
N ALA A 127 -11.92 -21.05 -1.70
CA ALA A 127 -12.59 -20.65 -2.95
C ALA A 127 -12.67 -19.12 -3.11
N GLU A 128 -13.00 -18.40 -2.04
CA GLU A 128 -13.08 -16.94 -2.06
C GLU A 128 -11.67 -16.32 -2.22
N TRP A 129 -10.66 -16.90 -1.58
CA TRP A 129 -9.28 -16.48 -1.75
C TRP A 129 -8.81 -16.61 -3.21
N GLU A 130 -9.12 -17.73 -3.86
CA GLU A 130 -8.79 -17.94 -5.28
C GLU A 130 -9.43 -16.89 -6.18
N GLU A 131 -10.69 -16.50 -5.92
CA GLU A 131 -11.38 -15.43 -6.65
C GLU A 131 -10.69 -14.06 -6.46
N TRP A 132 -10.31 -13.73 -5.22
CA TRP A 132 -9.55 -12.51 -4.93
C TRP A 132 -8.21 -12.46 -5.65
N VAL A 133 -7.45 -13.57 -5.62
CA VAL A 133 -6.14 -13.68 -6.29
C VAL A 133 -6.30 -13.55 -7.79
N PHE A 134 -7.27 -14.26 -8.38
CA PHE A 134 -7.56 -14.19 -9.81
C PHE A 134 -7.84 -12.75 -10.25
N LYS A 135 -8.67 -12.01 -9.49
CA LYS A 135 -9.00 -10.61 -9.78
C LYS A 135 -7.78 -9.71 -9.80
N VAL A 136 -6.98 -9.70 -8.73
CA VAL A 136 -5.83 -8.78 -8.64
C VAL A 136 -4.74 -9.12 -9.67
N GLN A 137 -4.64 -10.38 -10.08
CA GLN A 137 -3.75 -10.80 -11.17
C GLN A 137 -4.26 -10.31 -12.54
N MET A 138 -5.57 -10.44 -12.81
CA MET A 138 -6.18 -9.92 -14.04
C MET A 138 -6.01 -8.40 -14.19
N GLU A 139 -6.20 -7.64 -13.10
CA GLU A 139 -6.00 -6.19 -13.07
C GLU A 139 -4.53 -5.79 -13.38
N ALA A 140 -3.56 -6.63 -13.00
CA ALA A 140 -2.15 -6.42 -13.29
C ALA A 140 -1.81 -6.67 -14.76
N SER A 141 -2.45 -7.66 -15.38
CA SER A 141 -2.26 -8.05 -16.78
C SER A 141 -2.94 -7.11 -17.78
N GLY A 142 -3.73 -6.14 -17.31
CA GLY A 142 -4.48 -5.21 -18.17
C GLY A 142 -5.67 -5.87 -18.88
N GLY A 143 -6.18 -6.98 -18.32
CA GLY A 143 -7.33 -7.70 -18.87
C GLY A 143 -8.63 -6.96 -18.57
N ASP A 144 -9.36 -6.60 -19.62
CA ASP A 144 -10.72 -6.07 -19.55
C ASP A 144 -11.67 -7.21 -19.08
N PRO A 145 -12.38 -7.06 -17.95
CA PRO A 145 -13.26 -8.10 -17.42
C PRO A 145 -14.47 -8.41 -18.31
N GLU A 146 -14.75 -7.64 -19.38
CA GLU A 146 -15.86 -7.90 -20.31
C GLU A 146 -15.56 -8.92 -21.43
N SER A 147 -14.46 -9.66 -21.34
CA SER A 147 -14.10 -10.67 -22.34
C SER A 147 -14.23 -12.12 -21.84
N ARG A 148 -15.42 -12.51 -21.36
CA ARG A 148 -15.96 -13.89 -21.47
C ARG A 148 -17.41 -14.02 -21.04
#